data_AF-A0A2T1NBP2-F1
#
_entry.id   AF-A0A2T1NBP2-F1
#
_cell.length_a   1.000
_cell.length_b   1.000
_cell.length_c   1.000
_cell.angle_alpha   90.00
_cell.angle_beta   90.00
_cell.angle_gamma   90.00
#
_symmetry.space_group_name_H-M   'P 1'
#
loop_
_entity.id
_entity.type
_entity.pdbx_description
1 polymer ?
#
loop_
_entity_poly.entity_id
_entity_poly.type
_entity_poly.pdbx_seq_one_letter_code
_entity_poly.pdbx_strand_id
1 'polypeptide(L)'
;MKINKIYLIIFICILGIEISIALFLKSGFIRHTFGDFLAAILVFSFFKTFSRMSYLKIAITTLIIAFCIEFAQYFQLLNYLNLNQFKLLRIVFGTSFSVQDLVAYTLGVITIYFIDLKLLNNE
;
A
#
# COMPACT_ATOMS: atom_id res chain seq x y z
N MET A 1 -17.93 4.09 15.47
CA MET A 1 -16.46 4.00 15.29
C MET A 1 -15.81 5.29 15.78
N LYS A 2 -14.81 5.24 16.67
CA LYS A 2 -14.00 6.45 16.96
C LYS A 2 -12.90 6.51 15.91
N ILE A 3 -12.91 7.53 15.07
CA ILE A 3 -11.88 7.76 14.04
C ILE A 3 -10.62 8.28 14.70
N ASN A 4 -9.46 7.69 14.38
CA ASN A 4 -8.19 8.23 14.82
C ASN A 4 -7.76 9.39 13.90
N LYS A 5 -7.86 10.62 14.41
CA LYS A 5 -7.59 11.85 13.63
C LYS A 5 -6.13 11.95 13.16
N ILE A 6 -5.18 11.44 13.94
CA ILE A 6 -3.75 11.48 13.57
C ILE A 6 -3.51 10.63 12.31
N TYR A 7 -4.00 9.39 12.32
CA TYR A 7 -3.89 8.50 11.15
C TYR A 7 -4.68 8.98 9.94
N LEU A 8 -5.81 9.66 10.16
CA LEU A 8 -6.57 10.30 9.08
C LEU A 8 -5.75 11.40 8.40
N ILE A 9 -5.05 12.24 9.17
CA ILE A 9 -4.18 13.29 8.62
C ILE A 9 -3.00 12.67 7.86
N ILE A 10 -2.34 11.66 8.45
CA ILE A 10 -1.24 10.94 7.78
C ILE A 10 -1.72 10.34 6.46
N PHE A 11 -2.89 9.70 6.44
CA PHE A 11 -3.50 9.16 5.24
C PHE A 11 -3.71 10.22 4.17
N ILE A 12 -4.31 11.36 4.51
CA ILE A 12 -4.56 12.46 3.56
C ILE A 12 -3.24 13.03 3.03
N CYS A 13 -2.24 13.22 3.89
CA CYS A 13 -0.93 13.72 3.48
C CYS A 13 -0.23 12.77 2.50
N ILE A 14 -0.20 11.47 2.81
CA ILE A 14 0.42 10.47 1.93
C ILE A 14 -0.35 10.36 0.62
N LEU A 15 -1.68 10.37 0.65
CA LEU A 15 -2.49 10.36 -0.57
C LEU A 15 -2.20 11.57 -1.46
N GLY A 16 -2.04 12.76 -0.86
CA GLY A 16 -1.62 13.96 -1.60
C GLY A 16 -0.23 13.83 -2.23
N ILE A 17 0.71 13.20 -1.52
CA ILE A 17 2.06 12.91 -2.04
C ILE A 17 1.98 11.91 -3.20
N GLU A 18 1.23 10.82 -3.08
CA GLU A 18 1.06 9.84 -4.17
C GLU A 18 0.43 10.46 -5.42
N ILE A 19 -0.63 11.26 -5.24
CA ILE A 19 -1.26 11.97 -6.36
C ILE A 19 -0.25 12.93 -7.00
N SER A 20 0.55 13.63 -6.21
CA SER A 20 1.61 14.50 -6.71
C SER A 20 2.66 13.72 -7.48
N ILE A 21 3.12 12.58 -6.97
CA ILE A 21 4.05 11.69 -7.68
C ILE A 21 3.44 11.23 -9.00
N ALA A 22 2.18 10.80 -9.02
CA ALA A 22 1.50 10.35 -10.23
C ALA A 22 1.32 11.47 -11.28
N LEU A 23 1.09 12.71 -10.85
CA LEU A 23 0.91 13.87 -11.72
C LEU A 23 2.22 14.45 -12.25
N PHE A 24 3.24 14.60 -11.39
CA PHE A 24 4.50 15.27 -11.73
C PHE A 24 5.58 14.31 -12.23
N LEU A 25 5.63 13.08 -11.74
CA LEU A 25 6.65 12.09 -12.09
C LEU A 25 6.07 11.03 -13.03
N LYS A 26 6.12 11.29 -14.34
CA LYS A 26 5.54 10.39 -15.34
C LYS A 26 6.31 9.08 -15.52
N SER A 27 7.61 9.03 -15.22
CA SER A 27 8.44 7.82 -15.32
C SER A 27 9.56 7.81 -14.29
N GLY A 28 9.88 6.63 -13.76
CA GLY A 28 11.09 6.41 -12.96
C GLY A 28 10.84 5.60 -11.69
N PHE A 29 11.93 5.18 -11.06
CA PHE A 29 11.95 4.39 -9.82
C PHE A 29 11.09 5.00 -8.70
N ILE A 30 11.02 6.32 -8.63
CA ILE A 30 10.23 7.04 -7.61
C ILE A 30 8.72 6.81 -7.80
N ARG A 31 8.23 6.73 -9.04
CA ARG A 31 6.80 6.50 -9.28
C ARG A 31 6.37 5.07 -8.97
N HIS A 32 7.22 4.12 -9.32
CA HIS A 32 6.93 2.69 -9.14
C HIS A 32 7.30 2.29 -7.71
N THR A 33 8.58 1.99 -7.45
CA THR A 33 9.03 1.43 -6.18
C THR A 33 8.80 2.32 -4.96
N PHE A 34 9.06 3.63 -5.05
CA PHE A 34 8.80 4.53 -3.92
C PHE A 34 7.31 4.83 -3.74
N GLY A 35 6.55 4.85 -4.83
CA GLY A 35 5.08 4.87 -4.80
C GLY A 35 4.53 3.66 -4.05
N ASP A 36 4.96 2.45 -4.38
CA ASP A 36 4.51 1.22 -3.72
C ASP A 36 4.84 1.18 -2.22
N PHE A 37 5.99 1.71 -1.84
CA PHE A 37 6.35 1.92 -0.44
C PHE A 37 5.36 2.85 0.28
N LEU A 38 5.01 3.99 -0.33
CA LEU A 38 4.02 4.93 0.19
C LEU A 38 2.61 4.31 0.22
N ALA A 39 2.24 3.54 -0.80
CA ALA A 39 0.95 2.86 -0.90
C ALA A 39 0.75 1.88 0.26
N ALA A 40 1.76 1.09 0.63
CA ALA A 40 1.69 0.21 1.80
C ALA A 40 1.41 1.00 3.10
N ILE A 41 2.07 2.14 3.29
CA ILE A 41 1.87 3.01 4.46
C ILE A 41 0.46 3.62 4.43
N LEU A 42 -0.02 4.01 3.25
CA LEU A 42 -1.35 4.57 3.04
C LEU A 42 -2.44 3.56 3.40
N VAL A 43 -2.33 2.33 2.90
CA VAL A 43 -3.28 1.25 3.19
C VAL A 43 -3.29 0.92 4.69
N PHE A 44 -2.11 0.82 5.32
CA PHE A 44 -2.02 0.64 6.78
C PHE A 44 -2.74 1.76 7.53
N SER A 45 -2.47 3.02 7.17
CA SER A 45 -3.04 4.21 7.81
C SER A 45 -4.55 4.29 7.61
N PHE A 46 -5.05 3.87 6.44
CA PHE A 46 -6.48 3.77 6.16
C PHE A 46 -7.18 2.77 7.09
N PHE A 47 -6.66 1.54 7.21
CA PHE A 47 -7.23 0.56 8.12
C PHE A 47 -7.17 1.03 9.57
N LYS A 48 -6.05 1.65 9.99
CA LYS A 48 -5.89 2.18 11.34
C LYS A 48 -6.85 3.34 11.67
N THR A 49 -7.22 4.12 10.67
CA THR A 49 -8.18 5.22 10.81
C THR A 49 -9.55 4.73 11.29
N PHE A 50 -10.00 3.57 10.79
CA PHE A 50 -11.33 3.02 11.05
C PHE A 50 -11.33 1.89 12.09
N SER A 51 -10.23 1.16 12.25
CA SER A 51 -10.14 -0.01 13.12
C SER A 51 -9.28 0.24 14.37
N ARG A 52 -9.76 -0.24 15.52
CA ARG A 52 -8.97 -0.35 16.77
C ARG A 52 -8.17 -1.65 16.88
N MET A 53 -7.94 -2.32 15.75
CA MET A 53 -7.19 -3.57 15.74
C MET A 53 -5.74 -3.35 16.18
N SER A 54 -5.11 -4.40 16.71
CA SER A 54 -3.69 -4.33 17.06
C SER A 54 -2.87 -4.04 15.81
N TYR A 55 -1.85 -3.21 16.00
CA TYR A 55 -0.95 -2.73 14.96
C TYR A 55 -0.30 -3.88 14.17
N LEU A 56 0.08 -4.96 14.85
CA LEU A 56 0.57 -6.19 14.22
C LEU A 56 -0.47 -6.80 13.27
N LYS A 57 -1.74 -6.85 13.66
CA LYS A 57 -2.79 -7.43 12.81
C LYS A 57 -2.98 -6.61 11.53
N ILE A 58 -2.99 -5.28 11.64
CA ILE A 58 -3.14 -4.39 10.48
C ILE A 58 -1.92 -4.52 9.56
N ALA A 59 -0.71 -4.47 10.11
CA ALA A 59 0.53 -4.65 9.36
C ALA A 59 0.57 -5.97 8.58
N ILE A 60 0.27 -7.08 9.26
CA ILE A 60 0.23 -8.41 8.63
C ILE A 60 -0.86 -8.47 7.56
N THR A 61 -2.03 -7.91 7.82
CA THR A 61 -3.14 -7.89 6.85
C THR A 61 -2.76 -7.11 5.59
N THR A 62 -2.16 -5.92 5.76
CA THR A 62 -1.68 -5.10 4.64
C THR A 62 -0.63 -5.85 3.82
N LEU A 63 0.34 -6.51 4.47
CA LEU A 63 1.36 -7.31 3.78
C LEU A 63 0.76 -8.48 3.01
N ILE A 64 -0.14 -9.24 3.63
CA ILE A 64 -0.81 -10.38 2.99
C ILE A 64 -1.58 -9.90 1.75
N ILE A 65 -2.33 -8.80 1.86
CA ILE A 65 -3.08 -8.25 0.73
C ILE A 65 -2.13 -7.85 -0.40
N ALA A 66 -1.06 -7.10 -0.10
CA ALA A 66 -0.09 -6.66 -1.10
C ALA A 66 0.59 -7.86 -1.80
N PHE A 67 1.01 -8.86 -1.03
CA PHE A 67 1.65 -10.06 -1.58
C PHE A 67 0.66 -10.88 -2.41
N CYS A 68 -0.59 -11.03 -1.96
CA CYS A 68 -1.62 -11.73 -2.73
C CYS A 68 -1.87 -11.05 -4.09
N ILE A 69 -1.86 -9.71 -4.15
CA ILE A 69 -2.01 -8.97 -5.40
C ILE A 69 -0.81 -9.23 -6.32
N GLU A 70 0.42 -9.14 -5.80
CA GLU A 70 1.64 -9.43 -6.57
C GLU A 70 1.71 -10.88 -7.07
N PHE A 71 1.38 -11.86 -6.23
CA PHE A 71 1.32 -13.26 -6.66
C PHE A 71 0.21 -13.49 -7.69
N ALA A 72 -0.93 -12.80 -7.60
CA ALA A 72 -1.97 -12.87 -8.62
C ALA A 72 -1.48 -12.34 -9.98
N GLN A 73 -0.63 -11.30 -9.98
CA GLN A 73 0.07 -10.84 -11.19
C GLN A 73 1.07 -11.88 -11.70
N TYR A 74 1.85 -12.51 -10.82
CA TYR A 74 2.85 -13.53 -11.16
C TYR A 74 2.22 -14.72 -11.90
N PHE A 75 1.09 -15.23 -11.40
CA PHE A 75 0.34 -16.32 -12.06
C PHE A 75 -0.40 -15.86 -13.33
N GLN A 76 -0.27 -14.59 -13.70
CA GLN A 76 -1.00 -13.97 -14.79
C GLN A 76 -2.49 -14.30 -14.72
N LEU A 77 -3.08 -14.23 -13.52
CA LEU A 77 -4.46 -14.67 -13.28
C LEU A 77 -5.44 -13.95 -14.22
N LEU A 78 -5.15 -12.68 -14.56
CA LEU A 78 -5.87 -11.89 -15.56
C LEU A 78 -5.84 -12.49 -16.98
N ASN A 79 -4.71 -13.10 -17.39
CA ASN A 79 -4.60 -13.82 -18.66
C ASN A 79 -5.39 -15.12 -18.61
N TYR A 80 -5.25 -15.88 -17.52
CA TYR A 80 -5.90 -17.18 -17.37
C TYR A 80 -7.43 -17.06 -17.36
N LEU A 81 -7.96 -15.99 -16.76
CA LEU A 81 -9.39 -15.70 -16.70
C LEU A 81 -9.92 -14.94 -17.92
N ASN A 82 -9.10 -14.66 -18.95
CA ASN A 82 -9.46 -13.78 -20.09
C ASN A 82 -10.00 -12.40 -19.66
N LEU A 83 -9.64 -11.95 -18.46
CA LEU A 83 -10.04 -10.65 -17.91
C LEU A 83 -9.09 -9.52 -18.34
N ASN A 84 -8.01 -9.85 -19.05
CA ASN A 84 -7.02 -8.90 -19.52
C ASN A 84 -7.59 -7.87 -20.53
N GLN A 85 -8.76 -8.14 -21.09
CA GLN A 85 -9.53 -7.20 -21.91
C GLN A 85 -10.01 -5.96 -21.11
N PHE A 86 -10.17 -6.09 -19.79
CA PHE A 86 -10.62 -5.00 -18.94
C PHE A 86 -9.44 -4.14 -18.51
N LYS A 87 -9.27 -3.01 -19.19
CA LYS A 87 -8.19 -2.03 -18.93
C LYS A 87 -8.13 -1.58 -17.46
N LEU A 88 -9.29 -1.45 -16.79
CA LEU A 88 -9.38 -1.13 -15.37
C LEU A 88 -8.74 -2.20 -14.49
N LEU A 89 -9.07 -3.48 -14.71
CA LEU A 89 -8.51 -4.60 -13.96
C LEU A 89 -6.98 -4.66 -14.12
N ARG A 90 -6.47 -4.42 -15.34
CA ARG A 90 -5.02 -4.37 -15.61
C ARG A 90 -4.31 -3.22 -14.91
N ILE A 91 -4.98 -2.08 -14.70
CA ILE A 91 -4.43 -0.95 -13.95
C ILE A 91 -4.44 -1.23 -12.45
N VAL A 92 -5.54 -1.78 -11.92
CA VAL A 92 -5.71 -2.06 -10.48
C VAL A 92 -4.80 -3.20 -10.03
N PHE A 93 -4.73 -4.28 -10.80
CA PHE A 93 -3.90 -5.42 -10.45
C PHE A 93 -2.44 -5.22 -10.80
N GLY A 94 -2.08 -4.27 -11.66
CA GLY A 94 -0.72 -4.15 -12.19
C GLY A 94 -0.44 -5.10 -13.36
N THR A 95 0.67 -4.87 -14.04
CA THR A 95 1.01 -5.57 -15.30
C THR A 95 2.02 -6.68 -15.15
N SER A 96 2.83 -6.67 -14.09
CA SER A 96 3.97 -7.56 -13.96
C SER A 96 4.46 -7.64 -12.52
N PHE A 97 4.64 -8.88 -12.06
CA PHE A 97 5.24 -9.17 -10.77
C PHE A 97 6.63 -8.54 -10.64
N SER A 98 6.88 -7.90 -9.50
CA SER A 98 8.15 -7.28 -9.19
C SER A 98 8.59 -7.60 -7.77
N VAL A 99 9.79 -8.20 -7.65
CA VAL A 99 10.41 -8.46 -6.35
C VAL A 99 10.76 -7.15 -5.63
N GLN A 100 11.03 -6.06 -6.37
CA GLN A 100 11.26 -4.75 -5.77
C GLN A 100 10.01 -4.24 -5.04
N ASP A 101 8.82 -4.54 -5.56
CA ASP A 101 7.56 -4.06 -5.00
C ASP A 101 7.25 -4.82 -3.71
N LEU A 102 7.52 -6.14 -3.65
CA LEU A 102 7.48 -6.92 -2.40
C LEU A 102 8.38 -6.33 -1.31
N VAL A 103 9.61 -5.93 -1.66
CA VAL A 103 10.54 -5.30 -0.73
C VAL A 103 10.03 -3.93 -0.30
N ALA A 104 9.52 -3.12 -1.22
CA ALA A 104 8.94 -1.81 -0.94
C ALA A 104 7.75 -1.92 0.02
N TYR A 105 6.82 -2.85 -0.21
CA TYR A 105 5.69 -3.10 0.68
C TYR A 105 6.14 -3.54 2.07
N THR A 106 7.12 -4.44 2.15
CA THR A 106 7.68 -4.92 3.42
C THR A 106 8.31 -3.77 4.20
N LEU A 107 9.14 -2.95 3.53
CA LEU A 107 9.76 -1.78 4.16
C LEU A 107 8.73 -0.74 4.58
N GLY A 108 7.69 -0.49 3.78
CA GLY A 108 6.61 0.43 4.11
C GLY A 108 5.87 0.02 5.37
N VAL A 109 5.48 -1.26 5.45
CA VAL A 109 4.79 -1.81 6.63
C VAL A 109 5.69 -1.82 7.86
N ILE A 110 6.97 -2.19 7.74
CA ILE A 110 7.92 -2.11 8.85
C ILE A 110 8.08 -0.67 9.35
N THR A 111 8.20 0.29 8.43
CA THR A 111 8.38 1.71 8.77
C THR A 111 7.19 2.23 9.57
N ILE A 112 5.97 2.02 9.08
CA ILE A 112 4.77 2.52 9.76
C ILE A 112 4.51 1.78 11.07
N TYR A 113 4.86 0.50 11.16
CA TYR A 113 4.81 -0.26 12.40
C TYR A 113 5.71 0.35 13.48
N PHE A 114 6.96 0.69 13.16
CA PHE A 114 7.86 1.35 14.10
C PHE A 114 7.41 2.77 14.48
N ILE A 115 6.82 3.52 13.53
CA ILE A 115 6.25 4.84 13.80
C ILE A 115 5.06 4.72 14.78
N ASP A 116 4.14 3.77 14.57
CA ASP A 116 3.00 3.55 15.47
C ASP A 116 3.44 3.12 16.87
N LEU A 117 4.45 2.25 16.97
CA LEU A 117 5.03 1.88 18.28
C LEU A 117 5.60 3.09 19.03
N LYS A 118 6.30 3.99 18.32
CA LYS A 118 6.81 5.23 18.93
C LYS A 118 5.69 6.21 19.30
N LEU A 119 4.65 6.30 18.48
CA LEU A 119 3.48 7.14 18.78
C LEU A 119 2.71 6.63 20.00
N LEU A 120 2.54 5.31 20.15
CA LEU A 120 1.90 4.69 21.32
C LEU A 120 2.71 4.84 22.60
N ASN A 121 4.05 4.82 22.53
CA ASN A 121 4.90 5.06 23.71
C ASN A 121 4.96 6.54 24.14
N ASN A 122 4.47 7.46 23.30
CA ASN A 122 4.40 8.89 23.58
C ASN A 122 2.99 9.35 24.02
N GLU A 123 2.01 8.44 24.07
CA GLU A 123 0.70 8.63 24.72
C GLU A 123 0.71 8.03 26.13
#